data_AF-A0AAV0TBW7-F1
#
_entry.id   AF-A0AAV0TBW7-F1
#
_cell.length_a   1.000
_cell.length_b   1.000
_cell.length_c   1.000
_cell.angle_alpha   90.00
_cell.angle_beta   90.00
_cell.angle_gamma   90.00
#
_symmetry.space_group_name_H-M   'P 1'
#
loop_
_entity.id
_entity.type
_entity.pdbx_description
1 polymer ?
#
loop_
_entity_poly.entity_id
_entity_poly.type
_entity_poly.pdbx_seq_one_letter_code
_entity_poly.pdbx_strand_id
1 'polypeptide(L)'
;MVRVAKDRLKQDGVAYKRADDYFAEMLKSDAHMAKVKDKLIYEQKKITAVEERKKSQAHRQVAKEVQAKKIKERNQQKKETLEAVKLWKKRKGNNTRSDLKDGDDGKLDSIIASGKRKHTDGDRDQKSKKQRTNKTREAKDAKFGFGGKRRYAKSNTKESTNDIPGFSGARKGKAKGPVAPKGGNRAGKTQRTNQRTKRRR
;
A
#
# COMPACT_ATOMS: atom_id res chain seq x y z
N MET A 1 34.00 22.94 -27.68
CA MET A 1 33.42 23.46 -28.94
C MET A 1 32.16 24.30 -28.71
N VAL A 2 31.09 23.78 -28.10
CA VAL A 2 29.85 24.55 -27.89
C VAL A 2 30.01 25.80 -27.01
N ARG A 3 30.86 25.74 -25.96
CA ARG A 3 31.11 26.88 -25.07
C ARG A 3 31.72 28.08 -25.82
N VAL A 4 32.79 27.85 -26.57
CA VAL A 4 33.48 28.87 -27.39
C VAL A 4 32.54 29.52 -28.40
N ALA A 5 31.66 28.74 -29.03
CA ALA A 5 30.68 29.27 -29.98
C ALA A 5 29.65 30.19 -29.31
N LYS A 6 29.18 29.85 -28.11
CA LYS A 6 28.27 30.71 -27.34
C LYS A 6 28.90 32.05 -26.95
N ASP A 7 30.18 32.02 -26.57
CA ASP A 7 30.90 33.23 -26.14
C ASP A 7 31.07 34.20 -27.32
N ARG A 8 31.38 33.70 -28.52
CA ARG A 8 31.44 34.49 -29.76
C ARG A 8 30.07 35.07 -30.15
N LEU A 9 29.02 34.23 -30.20
CA LEU A 9 27.66 34.70 -30.51
C LEU A 9 27.16 35.76 -29.52
N LYS A 10 27.59 35.69 -28.26
CA LYS A 10 27.29 36.71 -27.25
C LYS A 10 28.04 38.02 -27.50
N GLN A 11 29.30 37.97 -27.93
CA GLN A 11 30.07 39.15 -28.35
C GLN A 11 29.45 39.82 -29.57
N ASP A 12 28.97 39.01 -30.52
CA ASP A 12 28.31 39.47 -31.75
C ASP A 12 26.85 39.94 -31.53
N GLY A 13 26.31 39.81 -30.30
CA GLY A 13 24.95 40.22 -29.96
C GLY A 13 23.85 39.32 -30.55
N VAL A 14 24.19 38.12 -31.02
CA VAL A 14 23.25 37.19 -31.67
C VAL A 14 22.58 36.27 -30.65
N ALA A 15 21.24 36.25 -30.64
CA ALA A 15 20.47 35.34 -29.80
C ALA A 15 20.66 33.88 -30.24
N TYR A 16 21.19 33.04 -29.35
CA TYR A 16 21.48 31.63 -29.65
C TYR A 16 20.52 30.64 -28.98
N LYS A 17 19.77 31.06 -27.96
CA LYS A 17 18.81 30.19 -27.26
C LYS A 17 17.46 30.27 -27.98
N ARG A 18 16.87 29.12 -28.28
CA ARG A 18 15.48 29.05 -28.73
C ARG A 18 14.56 29.58 -27.63
N ALA A 19 13.68 30.51 -27.99
CA ALA A 19 12.63 31.00 -27.09
C ALA A 19 11.57 29.91 -26.86
N ASP A 20 11.04 29.81 -25.64
CA ASP A 20 10.14 28.73 -25.23
C ASP A 20 8.74 28.86 -25.86
N ASP A 21 8.37 30.07 -26.30
CA ASP A 21 7.11 30.45 -26.96
C ASP A 21 7.19 30.42 -28.49
N TYR A 22 8.37 30.12 -29.07
CA TYR A 22 8.54 30.02 -30.51
C TYR A 22 8.31 28.58 -31.00
N PHE A 23 7.09 28.32 -31.48
CA PHE A 23 6.63 27.01 -31.99
C PHE A 23 6.86 26.88 -33.51
N ALA A 24 8.11 26.64 -33.89
CA ALA A 24 8.46 26.21 -35.24
C ALA A 24 8.61 24.68 -35.33
N GLU A 25 8.50 24.14 -36.55
CA GLU A 25 8.69 22.71 -36.82
C GLU A 25 10.06 22.23 -36.33
N MET A 26 10.08 21.09 -35.65
CA MET A 26 11.29 20.45 -35.13
C MET A 26 11.66 19.24 -35.98
N LEU A 27 12.94 18.85 -35.93
CA LEU A 27 13.44 17.66 -36.63
C LEU A 27 12.66 16.37 -36.32
N LYS A 28 12.08 16.26 -35.11
CA LYS A 28 11.23 15.14 -34.70
C LYS A 28 9.85 15.66 -34.36
N SER A 29 8.82 14.96 -34.81
CA SER A 29 7.44 15.27 -34.46
C SER A 29 7.17 15.06 -32.98
N ASP A 30 6.25 15.86 -32.43
CA ASP A 30 5.82 15.75 -31.03
C ASP A 30 5.22 14.37 -30.73
N ALA A 31 4.53 13.77 -31.71
CA ALA A 31 4.01 12.41 -31.60
C ALA A 31 5.12 11.36 -31.40
N HIS A 32 6.29 11.55 -32.04
CA HIS A 32 7.44 10.67 -31.79
C HIS A 32 8.02 10.91 -30.40
N MET A 33 8.20 12.17 -29.99
CA MET A 33 8.74 12.51 -28.68
C MET A 33 7.83 12.08 -27.53
N ALA A 34 6.51 12.07 -27.71
CA ALA A 34 5.55 11.51 -26.76
C ALA A 34 5.80 10.02 -26.53
N LYS A 35 5.99 9.24 -27.60
CA LYS A 35 6.33 7.80 -27.50
C LYS A 35 7.64 7.56 -26.76
N VAL A 36 8.64 8.42 -26.97
CA VAL A 36 9.92 8.34 -26.25
C VAL A 36 9.72 8.63 -24.76
N LYS A 37 8.96 9.67 -24.42
CA LYS A 37 8.62 9.99 -23.02
C LYS A 37 7.87 8.85 -22.34
N ASP A 38 6.90 8.25 -23.00
CA ASP A 38 6.13 7.11 -22.45
C ASP A 38 7.03 5.91 -22.13
N LYS A 39 7.99 5.61 -23.01
CA LYS A 39 8.98 4.54 -22.78
C LYS A 39 9.86 4.84 -21.57
N LEU A 40 10.36 6.07 -21.44
CA LEU A 40 11.18 6.48 -20.29
C LEU A 40 10.39 6.40 -18.97
N ILE A 41 9.14 6.86 -18.97
CA ILE A 41 8.25 6.76 -17.80
C ILE A 41 8.00 5.29 -17.43
N TYR A 42 7.79 4.42 -18.43
CA TYR A 42 7.60 3.00 -18.21
C TYR A 42 8.85 2.34 -17.58
N GLU A 43 10.04 2.67 -18.06
CA GLU A 43 11.30 2.16 -17.52
C GLU A 43 11.52 2.63 -16.07
N GLN A 44 11.28 3.92 -15.79
CA GLN A 44 11.35 4.43 -14.41
C GLN A 44 10.37 3.71 -13.48
N LYS A 45 9.12 3.49 -13.91
CA LYS A 45 8.13 2.72 -13.14
C LYS A 45 8.57 1.29 -12.90
N LYS A 46 9.22 0.66 -13.88
CA LYS A 46 9.77 -0.69 -13.74
C LYS A 46 10.89 -0.75 -12.71
N ILE A 47 11.82 0.21 -12.74
CA ILE A 47 12.95 0.30 -11.81
C ILE A 47 12.43 0.53 -10.38
N THR A 48 11.58 1.53 -10.19
CA THR A 48 10.99 1.87 -8.87
C THR A 48 10.21 0.69 -8.28
N ALA A 49 9.40 -0.02 -9.07
CA ALA A 49 8.69 -1.20 -8.60
C ALA A 49 9.62 -2.35 -8.14
N VAL A 50 10.76 -2.53 -8.81
CA VAL A 50 11.77 -3.52 -8.40
C VAL A 50 12.46 -3.10 -7.10
N GLU A 51 12.80 -1.82 -6.97
CA GLU A 51 13.41 -1.28 -5.75
C GLU A 51 12.48 -1.38 -4.55
N GLU A 52 11.19 -1.02 -4.72
CA GLU A 52 10.17 -1.17 -3.69
C GLU A 52 10.00 -2.63 -3.28
N ARG A 53 10.02 -3.56 -4.25
CA ARG A 53 9.98 -5.00 -3.94
C ARG A 53 11.19 -5.42 -3.11
N LYS A 54 12.41 -5.03 -3.49
CA LYS A 54 13.63 -5.35 -2.73
C LYS A 54 13.57 -4.77 -1.31
N LYS A 55 13.17 -3.49 -1.17
CA LYS A 55 12.95 -2.83 0.12
C LYS A 55 11.93 -3.58 0.98
N SER A 56 10.79 -3.98 0.41
CA SER A 56 9.76 -4.73 1.12
C SER A 56 10.22 -6.12 1.59
N GLN A 57 11.05 -6.80 0.78
CA GLN A 57 11.62 -8.10 1.13
C GLN A 57 12.65 -7.96 2.27
N ALA A 58 13.56 -7.00 2.17
CA ALA A 58 14.52 -6.71 3.24
C ALA A 58 13.81 -6.32 4.54
N HIS A 59 12.79 -5.46 4.46
CA HIS A 59 11.97 -5.11 5.62
C HIS A 59 11.27 -6.35 6.20
N ARG A 60 10.72 -7.25 5.38
CA ARG A 60 10.05 -8.47 5.86
C ARG A 60 11.01 -9.41 6.60
N GLN A 61 12.25 -9.53 6.14
CA GLN A 61 13.27 -10.34 6.82
C GLN A 61 13.57 -9.77 8.20
N VAL A 62 13.79 -8.47 8.29
CA VAL A 62 14.22 -7.78 9.52
C VAL A 62 13.04 -7.43 10.46
N ALA A 63 11.80 -7.44 9.96
CA ALA A 63 10.61 -7.02 10.70
C ALA A 63 10.40 -7.78 12.02
N LYS A 64 10.62 -9.10 12.02
CA LYS A 64 10.45 -9.92 13.23
C LYS A 64 11.48 -9.58 14.31
N GLU A 65 12.73 -9.39 13.91
CA GLU A 65 13.81 -9.00 14.81
C GLU A 65 13.59 -7.60 15.36
N VAL A 66 13.18 -6.65 14.52
CA VAL A 66 12.84 -5.29 14.94
C VAL A 66 11.66 -5.30 15.92
N GLN A 67 10.63 -6.11 15.67
CA GLN A 67 9.52 -6.25 16.59
C GLN A 67 9.97 -6.81 17.95
N ALA A 68 10.80 -7.85 17.95
CA ALA A 68 11.35 -8.43 19.16
C ALA A 68 12.24 -7.44 19.93
N LYS A 69 13.14 -6.72 19.23
CA LYS A 69 13.99 -5.67 19.81
C LYS A 69 13.14 -4.56 20.43
N LYS A 70 12.10 -4.07 19.75
CA LYS A 70 11.17 -3.06 20.27
C LYS A 70 10.43 -3.53 21.54
N ILE A 71 10.03 -4.80 21.61
CA ILE A 71 9.39 -5.35 22.81
C ILE A 71 10.40 -5.41 23.97
N LYS A 72 11.63 -5.88 23.71
CA LYS A 72 12.71 -5.91 24.70
C LYS A 72 13.03 -4.52 25.22
N GLU A 73 13.22 -3.55 24.33
CA GLU A 73 13.47 -2.14 24.66
C GLU A 73 12.33 -1.55 25.50
N ARG A 74 11.07 -1.76 25.11
CA ARG A 74 9.92 -1.29 25.89
C ARG A 74 9.86 -1.93 27.28
N ASN A 75 10.18 -3.21 27.39
CA ASN A 75 10.21 -3.89 28.69
C ASN A 75 11.37 -3.39 29.55
N GLN A 76 12.52 -3.10 28.95
CA GLN A 76 13.68 -2.53 29.62
C GLN A 76 13.37 -1.12 30.14
N GLN A 77 12.80 -0.24 29.30
CA GLN A 77 12.33 1.08 29.71
C GLN A 77 11.30 1.01 30.86
N LYS A 78 10.39 0.03 30.83
CA LYS A 78 9.44 -0.19 31.94
C LYS A 78 10.14 -0.62 33.23
N LYS A 79 11.18 -1.46 33.15
CA LYS A 79 11.95 -1.87 34.32
C LYS A 79 12.73 -0.70 34.90
N GLU A 80 13.45 0.04 34.06
CA GLU A 80 14.24 1.22 34.46
C GLU A 80 13.36 2.29 35.12
N THR A 81 12.17 2.56 34.57
CA THR A 81 11.22 3.49 35.18
C THR A 81 10.69 2.99 36.52
N LEU A 82 10.37 1.70 36.66
CA LEU A 82 9.95 1.13 37.95
C LEU A 82 11.08 1.14 38.99
N GLU A 83 12.31 0.88 38.58
CA GLU A 83 13.48 0.96 39.46
C GLU A 83 13.76 2.39 39.90
N ALA A 84 13.66 3.36 38.99
CA ALA A 84 13.76 4.79 39.32
C ALA A 84 12.68 5.21 40.35
N VAL A 85 11.43 4.76 40.17
CA VAL A 85 10.34 5.03 41.12
C VAL A 85 10.59 4.36 42.48
N LYS A 86 11.07 3.10 42.50
CA LYS A 86 11.42 2.40 43.74
C LYS A 86 12.57 3.10 44.47
N LEU A 87 13.60 3.53 43.75
CA LEU A 87 14.73 4.27 44.30
C LEU A 87 14.27 5.61 44.87
N TRP A 88 13.42 6.34 44.16
CA TRP A 88 12.79 7.57 44.67
C TRP A 88 11.96 7.31 45.93
N LYS A 89 11.11 6.27 45.94
CA LYS A 89 10.32 5.89 47.13
C LYS A 89 11.21 5.53 48.32
N LYS A 90 12.31 4.81 48.10
CA LYS A 90 13.30 4.47 49.14
C LYS A 90 14.02 5.70 49.66
N ARG A 91 14.45 6.63 48.78
CA ARG A 91 15.03 7.92 49.19
C ARG A 91 14.03 8.72 50.01
N LYS A 92 12.80 8.91 49.53
CA LYS A 92 11.73 9.64 50.24
C LYS A 92 11.36 9.01 51.59
N GLY A 93 11.25 7.69 51.66
CA GLY A 93 10.94 6.96 52.89
C GLY A 93 12.09 6.94 53.91
N ASN A 94 13.35 7.07 53.46
CA ASN A 94 14.50 7.24 54.34
C ASN A 94 14.67 8.71 54.78
N ASN A 95 14.22 9.68 53.98
CA ASN A 95 14.33 11.12 54.28
C ASN A 95 13.18 11.67 55.14
N THR A 96 12.21 10.86 55.57
CA THR A 96 11.24 11.30 56.60
C THR A 96 11.85 11.47 57.99
N ARG A 97 13.18 11.37 58.12
CA ARG A 97 13.92 11.71 59.35
C ARG A 97 15.00 12.78 59.17
N SER A 98 15.18 13.34 57.97
CA SER A 98 16.12 14.45 57.77
C SER A 98 15.65 15.35 56.64
N ASP A 99 15.34 16.58 57.05
CA ASP A 99 15.06 17.80 56.31
C ASP A 99 15.06 17.79 54.77
N LEU A 100 14.00 18.42 54.26
CA LEU A 100 13.86 18.98 52.93
C LEU A 100 15.14 19.70 52.47
N LYS A 101 15.81 19.14 51.46
CA LYS A 101 16.57 19.95 50.49
C LYS A 101 16.30 19.44 49.07
N ASP A 102 15.43 20.20 48.41
CA ASP A 102 15.26 20.30 46.95
C ASP A 102 16.62 20.32 46.24
N GLY A 103 16.74 19.52 45.19
CA GLY A 103 17.92 19.60 44.31
C GLY A 103 17.97 18.62 43.15
N ASP A 104 17.21 17.51 43.20
CA ASP A 104 17.23 16.46 42.15
C ASP A 104 15.84 16.24 41.50
N ASP A 105 14.85 17.06 41.84
CA ASP A 105 13.46 16.90 41.40
C ASP A 105 13.21 17.39 39.96
N GLY A 106 14.11 18.21 39.40
CA GLY A 106 13.97 18.75 38.03
C GLY A 106 14.01 17.69 36.91
N LYS A 107 14.63 16.54 37.17
CA LYS A 107 14.70 15.45 36.18
C LYS A 107 13.40 14.63 36.12
N LEU A 108 12.65 14.58 37.23
CA LEU A 108 11.39 13.85 37.30
C LEU A 108 10.22 14.75 36.90
N ASP A 109 10.28 16.05 37.23
CA ASP A 109 9.32 17.05 36.75
C ASP A 109 9.38 17.22 35.23
N SER A 110 10.56 17.14 34.60
CA SER A 110 10.66 17.16 33.13
C SER A 110 10.11 15.89 32.46
N ILE A 111 10.20 14.73 33.11
CA ILE A 111 9.63 13.46 32.61
C ILE A 111 8.10 13.40 32.82
N ILE A 112 7.60 13.91 33.95
CA ILE A 112 6.16 14.02 34.21
C ILE A 112 5.53 15.11 33.32
N ALA A 113 6.17 16.27 33.15
CA ALA A 113 5.68 17.34 32.28
C ALA A 113 5.68 16.93 30.79
N SER A 114 6.65 16.14 30.33
CA SER A 114 6.66 15.60 28.96
C SER A 114 5.68 14.44 28.75
N GLY A 115 5.33 13.68 29.81
CA GLY A 115 4.28 12.65 29.78
C GLY A 115 2.86 13.21 29.91
N LYS A 116 2.69 14.35 30.58
CA LYS A 116 1.42 15.05 30.75
C LYS A 116 1.18 15.92 29.52
N ARG A 117 0.78 15.28 28.41
CA ARG A 117 -0.03 15.99 27.41
C ARG A 117 -1.18 16.63 28.16
N LYS A 118 -1.12 17.96 28.29
CA LYS A 118 -2.20 18.82 28.75
C LYS A 118 -3.41 18.48 27.87
N HIS A 119 -4.20 17.51 28.29
CA HIS A 119 -5.60 17.45 27.89
C HIS A 119 -6.16 18.75 28.43
N THR A 120 -6.23 19.75 27.56
CA THR A 120 -7.05 20.91 27.81
C THR A 120 -8.45 20.35 27.97
N ASP A 121 -8.90 20.32 29.23
CA ASP A 121 -10.30 20.20 29.58
C ASP A 121 -11.01 21.31 28.81
N GLY A 122 -11.57 20.89 27.69
CA GLY A 122 -12.12 21.70 26.63
C GLY A 122 -13.18 20.83 26.00
N ASP A 123 -14.27 20.71 26.74
CA ASP A 123 -15.63 20.60 26.23
C ASP A 123 -15.74 19.97 24.82
N ARG A 124 -15.63 18.65 24.77
CA ARG A 124 -15.98 17.87 23.58
C ARG A 124 -16.92 16.74 23.97
N ASP A 125 -18.17 17.16 24.15
CA ASP A 125 -19.36 16.50 23.61
C ASP A 125 -19.32 14.95 23.62
N GLN A 126 -19.89 14.39 24.68
CA GLN A 126 -20.05 12.96 24.97
C GLN A 126 -20.95 12.20 23.97
N LYS A 127 -21.16 12.70 22.75
CA LYS A 127 -22.07 12.07 21.76
C LYS A 127 -21.40 11.12 20.77
N SER A 128 -20.08 10.97 20.79
CA SER A 128 -19.34 10.22 19.75
C SER A 128 -18.73 8.87 20.17
N LYS A 129 -19.10 8.32 21.34
CA LYS A 129 -18.70 6.95 21.76
C LYS A 129 -19.47 5.81 21.03
N LYS A 130 -19.91 6.00 19.79
CA LYS A 130 -20.29 4.84 18.97
C LYS A 130 -19.02 4.22 18.41
N GLN A 131 -18.71 3.02 18.89
CA GLN A 131 -17.71 2.11 18.31
C GLN A 131 -17.88 2.13 16.79
N ARG A 132 -16.91 2.71 16.07
CA ARG A 132 -16.91 2.67 14.60
C ARG A 132 -16.74 1.22 14.20
N THR A 133 -17.85 0.56 13.88
CA THR A 133 -17.82 -0.79 13.33
C THR A 133 -17.04 -0.73 12.02
N ASN A 134 -16.10 -1.65 11.87
CA ASN A 134 -15.24 -1.68 10.69
C ASN A 134 -16.07 -2.17 9.52
N LYS A 135 -16.58 -1.26 8.67
CA LYS A 135 -17.39 -1.57 7.47
C LYS A 135 -16.74 -2.65 6.58
N THR A 136 -15.41 -2.70 6.54
CA THR A 136 -14.70 -3.74 5.77
C THR A 136 -14.82 -5.13 6.39
N ARG A 137 -15.00 -5.21 7.72
CA ARG A 137 -15.25 -6.45 8.44
C ARG A 137 -16.71 -6.88 8.31
N GLU A 138 -17.67 -5.96 8.43
CA GLU A 138 -19.08 -6.25 8.17
C GLU A 138 -19.31 -6.80 6.76
N ALA A 139 -18.69 -6.20 5.73
CA ALA A 139 -18.78 -6.70 4.36
C ALA A 139 -18.14 -8.09 4.18
N LYS A 140 -17.08 -8.39 4.92
CA LYS A 140 -16.44 -9.72 4.91
C LYS A 140 -17.27 -10.75 5.66
N ASP A 141 -17.85 -10.38 6.79
CA ASP A 141 -18.71 -11.23 7.59
C ASP A 141 -20.02 -11.53 6.84
N ALA A 142 -20.55 -10.56 6.08
CA ALA A 142 -21.69 -10.80 5.18
C ALA A 142 -21.33 -11.74 4.02
N LYS A 143 -20.12 -11.59 3.44
CA LYS A 143 -19.68 -12.39 2.30
C LYS A 143 -19.21 -13.81 2.66
N PHE A 144 -18.62 -13.98 3.84
CA PHE A 144 -17.93 -15.21 4.23
C PHE A 144 -18.49 -15.86 5.51
N GLY A 145 -19.36 -15.17 6.25
CA GLY A 145 -19.83 -15.59 7.56
C GLY A 145 -18.82 -15.31 8.67
N PHE A 146 -19.28 -15.24 9.92
CA PHE A 146 -18.42 -15.07 11.09
C PHE A 146 -17.95 -16.46 11.57
N GLY A 147 -16.66 -16.77 11.36
CA GLY A 147 -15.98 -17.87 12.07
C GLY A 147 -16.49 -19.31 11.83
N GLY A 148 -16.61 -19.77 10.57
CA GLY A 148 -16.91 -21.19 10.30
C GLY A 148 -16.98 -21.56 8.81
N LYS A 149 -17.10 -22.87 8.53
CA LYS A 149 -17.20 -23.44 7.16
C LYS A 149 -18.25 -22.67 6.36
N ARG A 150 -17.80 -22.13 5.21
CA ARG A 150 -18.58 -21.30 4.30
C ARG A 150 -19.96 -21.91 4.12
N ARG A 151 -21.02 -21.20 4.51
CA ARG A 151 -22.38 -21.56 4.09
C ARG A 151 -22.31 -21.70 2.57
N TYR A 152 -22.91 -22.75 2.06
CA TYR A 152 -22.92 -23.26 0.69
C TYR A 152 -23.38 -22.27 -0.40
N ALA A 153 -23.17 -20.96 -0.24
CA ALA A 153 -23.47 -19.87 -1.16
C ALA A 153 -22.73 -19.93 -2.51
N LYS A 154 -21.83 -20.89 -2.70
CA LYS A 154 -21.19 -21.20 -3.99
C LYS A 154 -21.56 -22.60 -4.53
N SER A 155 -22.56 -23.23 -3.94
CA SER A 155 -23.07 -24.54 -4.36
C SER A 155 -24.40 -24.30 -5.04
N ASN A 156 -24.60 -25.00 -6.15
CA ASN A 156 -25.83 -24.89 -6.92
C ASN A 156 -26.99 -25.45 -6.07
N THR A 157 -28.04 -24.66 -5.90
CA THR A 157 -29.33 -25.14 -5.37
C THR A 157 -30.10 -25.85 -6.48
N LYS A 158 -31.04 -26.74 -6.13
CA LYS A 158 -31.90 -27.46 -7.08
C LYS A 158 -32.67 -26.51 -8.02
N GLU A 159 -32.93 -25.30 -7.58
CA GLU A 159 -33.55 -24.22 -8.36
C GLU A 159 -32.56 -23.64 -9.39
N SER A 160 -31.30 -23.40 -9.00
CA SER A 160 -30.25 -22.86 -9.88
C SER A 160 -29.74 -23.86 -10.93
N THR A 161 -30.00 -25.16 -10.79
CA THR A 161 -29.59 -26.17 -11.79
C THR A 161 -30.54 -26.23 -12.98
N ASN A 162 -31.81 -25.85 -12.80
CA ASN A 162 -32.82 -25.89 -13.86
C ASN A 162 -33.00 -24.53 -14.55
N ASP A 163 -32.54 -23.45 -13.93
CA ASP A 163 -32.60 -22.10 -14.49
C ASP A 163 -31.32 -21.80 -15.29
N ILE A 164 -31.22 -22.37 -16.48
CA ILE A 164 -30.21 -21.99 -17.49
C ILE A 164 -30.85 -20.88 -18.34
N PRO A 165 -30.56 -19.59 -18.10
CA PRO A 165 -31.06 -18.54 -18.97
C PRO A 165 -30.51 -18.78 -20.37
N GLY A 166 -31.42 -18.93 -21.34
CA GLY A 166 -31.09 -19.11 -22.74
C GLY A 166 -30.08 -18.06 -23.19
N PHE A 167 -28.96 -18.52 -23.75
CA PHE A 167 -27.96 -17.67 -24.37
C PHE A 167 -28.67 -16.68 -25.30
N SER A 168 -28.52 -15.37 -25.07
CA SER A 168 -29.17 -14.31 -25.84
C SER A 168 -28.58 -14.18 -27.24
N GLY A 169 -28.78 -15.22 -28.06
CA GLY A 169 -28.55 -15.24 -29.49
C GLY A 169 -29.74 -14.69 -30.26
N ALA A 170 -30.13 -13.44 -30.00
CA ALA A 170 -31.18 -12.75 -30.75
C ALA A 170 -30.93 -11.24 -30.84
N ARG A 171 -29.80 -10.84 -31.44
CA ARG A 171 -29.74 -9.54 -32.12
C ARG A 171 -30.34 -9.73 -33.52
N LYS A 172 -31.59 -9.28 -33.70
CA LYS A 172 -32.16 -9.00 -35.02
C LYS A 172 -31.28 -7.98 -35.73
N GLY A 173 -30.57 -8.43 -36.76
CA GLY A 173 -29.85 -7.60 -37.71
C GLY A 173 -29.65 -8.39 -38.99
N LYS A 174 -30.31 -7.98 -40.07
CA LYS A 174 -30.20 -8.56 -41.42
C LYS A 174 -28.72 -8.67 -41.83
N ALA A 175 -28.26 -9.89 -42.13
CA ALA A 175 -27.25 -10.13 -43.16
C ALA A 175 -27.29 -11.61 -43.56
N LYS A 176 -27.71 -11.86 -44.81
CA LYS A 176 -27.57 -13.15 -45.47
C LYS A 176 -26.08 -13.39 -45.74
N GLY A 177 -25.55 -14.52 -45.30
CA GLY A 177 -24.25 -15.05 -45.71
C GLY A 177 -24.18 -16.53 -45.35
N PRO A 178 -23.80 -17.43 -46.29
CA PRO A 178 -23.81 -18.87 -46.02
C PRO A 178 -22.53 -19.23 -45.27
N VAL A 179 -22.65 -19.74 -44.04
CA VAL A 179 -21.51 -20.32 -43.32
C VAL A 179 -21.76 -21.81 -43.16
N ALA A 180 -20.88 -22.58 -43.81
CA ALA A 180 -20.84 -24.03 -43.88
C ALA A 180 -20.90 -24.72 -42.51
N PRO A 181 -21.42 -25.96 -42.43
CA PRO A 181 -21.49 -26.70 -41.20
C PRO A 181 -20.12 -27.33 -40.91
N LYS A 182 -19.47 -26.92 -39.82
CA LYS A 182 -18.39 -27.73 -39.23
C LYS A 182 -18.60 -27.84 -37.73
N GLY A 183 -19.51 -28.74 -37.39
CA GLY A 183 -19.54 -29.37 -36.08
C GLY A 183 -18.22 -30.08 -35.84
N GLY A 184 -17.41 -29.51 -34.95
CA GLY A 184 -16.32 -30.22 -34.29
C GLY A 184 -16.75 -30.48 -32.85
N ASN A 185 -17.14 -31.72 -32.54
CA ASN A 185 -17.39 -32.18 -31.18
C ASN A 185 -16.13 -31.95 -30.35
N ARG A 186 -16.13 -30.89 -29.54
CA ARG A 186 -15.02 -30.55 -28.66
C ARG A 186 -15.01 -31.58 -27.54
N ALA A 187 -13.99 -32.44 -27.52
CA ALA A 187 -13.89 -33.49 -26.52
C ALA A 187 -13.96 -32.93 -25.08
N GLY A 188 -14.70 -33.65 -24.23
CA GLY A 188 -14.93 -33.32 -22.82
C GLY A 188 -13.63 -33.07 -22.06
N LYS A 189 -13.73 -32.33 -20.96
CA LYS A 189 -12.58 -31.81 -20.19
C LYS A 189 -11.59 -32.92 -19.77
N THR A 190 -12.11 -34.09 -19.43
CA THR A 190 -11.36 -35.31 -19.07
C THR A 190 -10.59 -35.92 -20.23
N GLN A 191 -11.13 -35.90 -21.46
CA GLN A 191 -10.40 -36.40 -22.63
C GLN A 191 -9.26 -35.45 -23.04
N ARG A 192 -9.44 -34.14 -22.83
CA ARG A 192 -8.37 -33.15 -23.06
C ARG A 192 -7.19 -33.29 -22.11
N THR A 193 -7.43 -33.62 -20.84
CA THR A 193 -6.35 -33.89 -19.89
C THR A 193 -5.56 -35.15 -20.27
N ASN A 194 -6.24 -36.21 -20.72
CA ASN A 194 -5.59 -37.45 -21.15
C ASN A 194 -4.78 -37.29 -22.43
N GLN A 195 -5.24 -36.49 -23.40
CA GLN A 195 -4.45 -36.19 -24.59
C GLN A 195 -3.20 -35.35 -24.27
N ARG A 196 -3.29 -34.45 -23.28
CA ARG A 196 -2.17 -33.62 -22.85
C ARG A 196 -1.10 -34.40 -22.08
N THR A 197 -1.49 -35.43 -21.32
CA THR A 197 -0.52 -36.32 -20.65
C THR A 197 0.13 -37.30 -21.64
N LYS A 198 -0.60 -37.77 -22.67
CA LYS A 198 -0.03 -38.62 -23.72
C LYS A 198 1.06 -37.93 -24.55
N ARG A 199 0.96 -36.62 -24.77
CA ARG A 199 1.97 -35.81 -25.49
C ARG A 199 3.22 -35.47 -24.67
N ARG A 200 3.26 -35.85 -23.39
CA ARG A 200 4.38 -35.59 -22.47
C ARG A 200 5.20 -36.84 -22.14
N ARG A 201 4.88 -37.97 -22.77
CA ARG A 201 5.71 -39.17 -22.77
C ARG A 201 6.36 -39.31 -24.12
#